data_AF-A0A7X6SQT3-F1
#
_entry.id   AF-A0A7X6SQT3-F1
#
_cell.length_a   1.000
_cell.length_b   1.000
_cell.length_c   1.000
_cell.angle_alpha   90.00
_cell.angle_beta   90.00
_cell.angle_gamma   90.00
#
_symmetry.space_group_name_H-M   'P 1'
#
loop_
_entity.id
_entity.type
_entity.pdbx_description
1 polymer ?
#
loop_
_entity_poly.entity_id
_entity_poly.type
_entity_poly.pdbx_seq_one_letter_code
_entity_poly.pdbx_strand_id
1 'polypeptide(L)' 'MTIAVIGTGLIGGSLILALRKRKFAGRIIGVENNLQHRNIALLSGMIDEADTLENAVDKSDLIILCAPVDVN' A
#
# COMPACT_ATOMS: atom_id res chain seq x y z
N MET A 1 -12.52 -1.10 6.84
CA MET A 1 -12.27 -0.99 5.40
C MET A 1 -10.84 -1.38 5.12
N THR A 2 -10.64 -2.31 4.20
CA THR A 2 -9.35 -2.79 3.72
C THR A 2 -8.97 -2.03 2.46
N ILE A 3 -7.79 -1.41 2.45
CA ILE A 3 -7.30 -0.62 1.31
C ILE A 3 -6.02 -1.25 0.78
N ALA A 4 -5.97 -1.51 -0.53
CA ALA A 4 -4.73 -1.84 -1.22
C ALA A 4 -4.06 -0.57 -1.76
N VAL A 5 -2.75 -0.44 -1.52
CA VAL A 5 -1.92 0.63 -2.09
C VAL A 5 -0.81 0.01 -2.92
N ILE A 6 -0.84 0.28 -4.23
CA ILE A 6 0.10 -0.27 -5.20
C ILE A 6 1.20 0.77 -5.43
N GLY A 7 2.42 0.45 -5.00
CA GLY A 7 3.55 1.37 -4.92
C GLY A 7 3.57 2.09 -3.56
N THR A 8 4.49 1.69 -2.67
CA THR A 8 4.62 2.25 -1.32
C THR A 8 5.78 3.25 -1.20
N GLY A 9 6.18 3.85 -2.33
CA GLY A 9 7.20 4.90 -2.40
C GLY A 9 6.72 6.23 -1.81
N LEU A 10 7.27 7.36 -2.27
CA LEU A 10 7.00 8.68 -1.67
C LEU A 10 5.51 9.07 -1.66
N ILE A 11 4.83 8.93 -2.81
CA ILE A 11 3.41 9.30 -2.96
C ILE A 11 2.52 8.32 -2.18
N GLY A 12 2.64 7.03 -2.47
CA GLY A 12 1.84 6.00 -1.80
C GLY A 12 2.07 5.97 -0.29
N GLY A 13 3.32 6.14 0.15
CA GLY A 13 3.68 6.21 1.56
C GLY A 13 3.06 7.43 2.27
N SER A 14 3.13 8.61 1.66
CA SER A 14 2.50 9.82 2.22
C SER A 14 0.98 9.67 2.32
N LEU A 15 0.37 9.02 1.34
CA LEU A 15 -1.07 8.73 1.35
C LEU A 15 -1.42 7.73 2.45
N ILE A 16 -0.67 6.64 2.59
CA ILE A 16 -0.84 5.65 3.67
C ILE A 16 -0.82 6.34 5.04
N LEU A 17 0.16 7.21 5.29
CA LEU A 17 0.25 7.96 6.55
C LEU A 17 -0.98 8.85 6.77
N ALA A 18 -1.48 9.52 5.72
CA ALA A 18 -2.69 10.32 5.81
C ALA A 18 -3.94 9.47 6.10
N LEU A 19 -4.08 8.31 5.46
CA LEU A 19 -5.17 7.36 5.66
C LEU A 19 -5.19 6.85 7.12
N ARG A 20 -4.02 6.51 7.66
CA ARG A 20 -3.85 6.11 9.07
C ARG A 20 -4.19 7.25 10.02
N LYS A 21 -3.62 8.44 9.81
CA LYS A 21 -3.86 9.62 10.65
C LYS A 21 -5.35 9.99 10.74
N ARG A 22 -6.08 9.82 9.65
CA ARG A 22 -7.53 10.08 9.57
C ARG A 22 -8.39 8.90 10.03
N LYS A 23 -7.78 7.78 10.45
CA LYS A 23 -8.45 6.52 10.83
C LYS A 23 -9.42 6.01 9.76
N PHE A 24 -9.11 6.29 8.50
CA PHE A 24 -9.97 5.91 7.37
C PHE A 24 -9.74 4.45 6.97
N ALA A 25 -8.48 4.01 7.00
CA ALA A 25 -8.13 2.62 6.74
C ALA A 25 -8.16 1.82 8.05
N GLY A 26 -8.92 0.72 8.06
CA GLY A 26 -8.88 -0.27 9.13
C GLY A 26 -7.76 -1.29 8.91
N ARG A 27 -7.50 -1.62 7.64
CA ARG A 27 -6.39 -2.48 7.19
C ARG A 27 -5.78 -1.90 5.92
N ILE A 28 -4.46 -1.94 5.78
CA ILE A 28 -3.71 -1.53 4.60
C ILE A 28 -2.85 -2.69 4.09
N ILE A 29 -3.07 -3.05 2.82
CA ILE A 29 -2.29 -4.03 2.07
C ILE A 29 -1.35 -3.27 1.14
N GLY A 30 -0.04 -3.43 1.31
CA GLY A 30 0.96 -2.83 0.43
C GLY A 30 1.37 -3.78 -0.70
N VAL A 31 1.34 -3.30 -1.95
CA VAL A 31 1.90 -4.00 -3.10
C VAL A 31 3.12 -3.24 -3.57
N GLU A 32 4.31 -3.85 -3.46
CA GLU A 32 5.57 -3.18 -3.78
C GLU A 32 6.57 -4.17 -4.37
N ASN A 33 7.05 -3.88 -5.58
CA ASN A 33 8.00 -4.74 -6.28
C ASN A 33 9.39 -4.67 -5.66
N ASN A 34 9.81 -3.49 -5.17
CA ASN A 34 11.09 -3.34 -4.50
C ASN A 34 11.03 -3.93 -3.08
N LEU A 35 11.78 -5.02 -2.86
CA LEU A 35 11.82 -5.71 -1.56
C LEU A 35 12.26 -4.83 -0.39
N GLN A 36 13.20 -3.89 -0.61
CA GLN A 36 13.65 -2.98 0.45
C GLN A 36 12.53 -2.02 0.86
N HIS A 37 11.86 -1.38 -0.11
CA HIS A 37 10.73 -0.48 0.18
C HIS A 37 9.58 -1.21 0.87
N ARG A 38 9.26 -2.43 0.42
CA ARG A 38 8.24 -3.29 1.04
C ARG A 38 8.54 -3.56 2.51
N ASN A 39 9.78 -3.97 2.80
CA ASN A 39 10.20 -4.29 4.17
C ASN A 39 10.17 -3.04 5.06
N ILE A 40 10.61 -1.89 4.54
CA ILE A 40 10.53 -0.62 5.28
C ILE A 40 9.06 -0.29 5.60
N ALA A 41 8.16 -0.38 4.63
CA ALA A 41 6.74 -0.07 4.84
C ALA A 41 6.09 -0.99 5.88
N LEU A 42 6.41 -2.29 5.86
CA LEU A 42 5.88 -3.26 6.81
C LEU A 42 6.45 -3.05 8.22
N LEU A 43 7.78 -2.94 8.34
CA LEU A 43 8.46 -2.80 9.64
C LEU A 43 8.22 -1.44 10.31
N SER A 44 7.94 -0.39 9.53
CA SER A 44 7.55 0.92 10.06
C SER A 44 6.07 1.02 10.47
N GLY A 45 5.28 -0.04 10.23
CA GLY A 45 3.85 -0.06 10.52
C GLY A 45 3.01 0.83 9.59
N MET A 46 3.56 1.25 8.45
CA MET A 46 2.80 1.99 7.43
C MET A 46 1.69 1.09 6.87
N ILE A 47 2.05 -0.13 6.49
CA ILE A 47 1.12 -1.17 6.01
C ILE A 47 0.96 -2.28 7.06
N ASP A 48 -0.18 -2.96 7.08
CA ASP A 48 -0.42 -4.10 7.97
C ASP A 48 0.14 -5.40 7.39
N GLU A 49 0.12 -5.52 6.07
CA GLU A 49 0.64 -6.67 5.34
C GLU A 49 1.17 -6.25 3.96
N ALA A 50 2.06 -7.06 3.42
CA ALA A 50 2.46 -6.99 2.02
C ALA A 50 1.98 -8.24 1.29
N ASP A 51 1.45 -8.08 0.08
CA ASP A 51 0.91 -9.19 -0.71
C ASP A 51 1.15 -8.97 -2.22
N THR A 52 0.77 -9.94 -3.06
CA THR A 52 0.75 -9.77 -4.51
C THR A 52 -0.38 -8.84 -4.95
N LEU A 53 -0.29 -8.32 -6.17
CA LEU A 53 -1.32 -7.46 -6.73
C LEU A 53 -2.68 -8.17 -6.78
N GLU A 54 -2.70 -9.41 -7.24
CA GLU A 54 -3.91 -10.22 -7.41
C GLU A 54 -4.60 -10.42 -6.05
N ASN A 55 -3.85 -10.87 -5.05
CA ASN A 55 -4.38 -11.07 -3.71
C ASN A 55 -4.85 -9.75 -3.07
N ALA A 56 -4.12 -8.65 -3.29
CA ALA A 56 -4.50 -7.34 -2.76
C ALA A 56 -5.79 -6.82 -3.38
N VAL A 57 -6.00 -7.04 -4.68
CA VAL A 57 -7.24 -6.72 -5.40
C VAL A 57 -8.41 -7.50 -4.82
N ASP A 58 -8.27 -8.80 -4.64
CA ASP A 58 -9.34 -9.68 -4.13
C ASP A 58 -9.77 -9.37 -2.69
N LYS A 59 -8.86 -8.82 -1.88
CA LYS A 59 -9.07 -8.59 -0.44
C LYS A 59 -9.51 -7.17 -0.08
N SER A 60 -9.56 -6.24 -1.04
CA SER A 60 -9.67 -4.81 -0.75
C SER A 60 -11.01 -4.20 -1.15
N ASP A 61 -11.52 -3.30 -0.31
CA ASP A 61 -12.70 -2.49 -0.59
C ASP A 61 -12.36 -1.28 -1.50
N LEU A 62 -11.11 -0.82 -1.43
CA LEU A 62 -10.57 0.30 -2.21
C LEU A 62 -9.15 -0.01 -2.67
N ILE A 63 -8.87 0.27 -3.93
CA ILE A 63 -7.56 0.09 -4.54
C ILE A 63 -7.02 1.46 -4.96
N ILE A 64 -5.79 1.76 -4.56
CA ILE A 64 -5.11 3.01 -4.93
C ILE A 64 -3.83 2.69 -5.68
N LEU A 65 -3.79 3.12 -6.94
CA LEU A 65 -2.62 2.99 -7.80
C LEU A 65 -1.70 4.20 -7.57
N CYS A 66 -0.52 3.94 -7.02
CA CYS A 66 0.55 4.91 -6.77
C CYS A 66 1.87 4.52 -7.45
N ALA A 67 1.81 3.55 -8.37
CA ALA A 67 2.91 3.22 -9.26
C ALA A 67 3.02 4.25 -10.39
N PRO A 68 4.20 4.39 -11.02
CA PRO A 68 4.36 5.17 -12.24
C PRO A 68 3.33 4.76 -13.31
N VAL A 69 2.85 5.74 -14.10
CA VAL A 69 1.89 5.49 -15.18
C VAL A 69 2.51 4.67 -16.30
N ASP A 70 3.82 4.77 -16.47
CA ASP A 70 4.61 4.00 -17.44
C ASP A 70 5.73 3.24 -16.72
N VAL A 71 5.83 1.95 -16.99
CA VAL A 71 6.84 1.01 -16.45
C VAL A 71 7.37 0.06 -17.52
N ASN A 72 7.12 0.34 -18.80
CA ASN A 72 7.68 -0.43 -19.92
C ASN A 72 9.17 -0.16 -20.12
#